data_AF-A0AAV4IPW6-F1
#
_entry.id   AF-A0AAV4IPW6-F1
#
_cell.length_a   1.000
_cell.length_b   1.000
_cell.length_c   1.000
_cell.angle_alpha   90.00
_cell.angle_beta   90.00
_cell.angle_gamma   90.00
#
_symmetry.space_group_name_H-M   'P 1'
#
loop_
_entity.id
_entity.type
_entity.pdbx_description
1 polymer ?
#
loop_
_entity_poly.entity_id
_entity_poly.type
_entity_poly.pdbx_seq_one_letter_code
_entity_poly.pdbx_strand_id
1 'polypeptide(L)'
;MHFSIPDTEDIKEGSTTYTIYNIYVNGVFHCKARYKQLRQFHDELKKEYGAFALPEFPKKKLLALSSEEVEQRRIMLERYIQLVSQDHQIGSSNLFNAFLLMAQQESQKEEAEEDSLDVFLMNGHKITVSLMSTDQTEDVLEVVAHQIEIPDDFVYYFGLYLVKKEEDGDTSDANFFI
;
A
#
# COMPACT_ATOMS: atom_id res chain seq x y z
N MET A 1 6.71 3.85 -7.42
CA MET A 1 5.61 4.41 -6.61
C MET A 1 6.01 5.81 -6.14
N HIS A 2 5.14 6.81 -6.26
CA HIS A 2 5.42 8.16 -5.78
C HIS A 2 4.87 8.35 -4.36
N PHE A 3 5.74 8.42 -3.35
CA PHE A 3 5.36 8.61 -1.95
C PHE A 3 5.29 10.09 -1.55
N SER A 4 4.32 10.45 -0.72
CA SER A 4 4.26 11.72 0.00
C SER A 4 3.67 11.55 1.40
N ILE A 5 3.92 12.49 2.29
CA ILE A 5 3.33 12.57 3.64
C ILE A 5 2.78 14.00 3.81
N PRO A 6 1.69 14.38 3.15
CA PRO A 6 1.26 15.78 3.05
C PRO A 6 0.90 16.41 4.40
N ASP A 7 0.47 15.61 5.37
CA ASP A 7 -0.04 16.10 6.64
C ASP A 7 0.18 15.10 7.81
N THR A 8 -0.17 15.57 9.01
CA THR A 8 -0.08 14.81 10.26
C THR A 8 -1.32 15.01 11.11
N GLU A 9 -1.69 13.99 11.88
CA GLU A 9 -2.80 14.03 12.83
C GLU A 9 -2.29 13.77 14.25
N ASP A 10 -2.74 14.56 15.23
CA ASP A 10 -2.52 14.25 16.64
C ASP A 10 -3.68 13.42 17.18
N ILE A 11 -3.41 12.17 17.53
CA ILE A 11 -4.38 11.25 18.10
C ILE A 11 -4.21 11.21 19.61
N LYS A 12 -5.32 11.37 20.33
CA LYS A 12 -5.38 11.23 21.78
C LYS A 12 -5.98 9.88 22.14
N GLU A 13 -5.18 9.03 22.78
CA GLU A 13 -5.58 7.72 23.25
C GLU A 13 -5.43 7.67 24.78
N GLY A 14 -6.55 7.83 25.48
CA GLY A 14 -6.57 8.00 26.93
C GLY A 14 -5.81 9.26 27.38
N SER A 15 -4.73 9.07 28.14
CA SER A 15 -3.84 10.13 28.63
C SER A 15 -2.66 10.43 27.70
N THR A 16 -2.47 9.64 26.65
CA THR A 16 -1.31 9.77 25.76
C THR A 16 -1.74 10.42 24.44
N THR A 17 -0.95 11.38 23.97
CA THR A 17 -1.08 11.95 22.63
C THR A 17 0.09 11.47 21.78
N TYR A 18 -0.20 11.05 20.55
CA TYR A 18 0.84 10.73 19.56
C TYR A 18 0.47 11.27 18.19
N THR A 19 1.51 11.63 17.44
CA THR A 19 1.36 12.10 16.07
C THR A 19 1.40 10.93 15.08
N ILE A 20 0.43 10.94 14.17
CA ILE A 20 0.30 10.07 13.01
C ILE A 20 0.78 10.83 11.78
N TYR A 21 1.48 10.13 10.90
CA TYR A 21 1.91 10.60 9.59
C TYR A 21 1.05 9.92 8.53
N ASN A 22 0.32 10.71 7.75
CA ASN A 22 -0.55 10.20 6.71
C ASN A 22 0.25 10.00 5.43
N ILE A 23 0.48 8.75 5.03
CA ILE A 23 1.30 8.38 3.88
C ILE A 23 0.38 8.19 2.66
N TYR A 24 0.75 8.86 1.57
CA TYR A 24 0.07 8.82 0.29
C TYR A 24 0.97 8.17 -0.76
N VAL A 25 0.37 7.40 -1.66
CA VAL A 25 1.03 6.77 -2.80
C VAL A 25 0.32 7.21 -4.08
N ASN A 26 1.07 7.79 -5.01
CA ASN A 26 0.56 8.32 -6.28
C ASN A 26 -0.60 9.32 -6.08
N GLY A 27 -0.59 10.08 -4.99
CA GLY A 27 -1.61 11.09 -4.67
C GLY A 27 -2.86 10.55 -3.97
N VAL A 28 -2.93 9.24 -3.71
CA VAL A 28 -4.04 8.61 -2.97
C VAL A 28 -3.58 8.24 -1.56
N PHE A 29 -4.45 8.40 -0.57
CA PHE A 29 -4.17 7.98 0.80
C PHE A 29 -3.88 6.48 0.83
N HIS A 30 -2.77 6.08 1.44
CA HIS A 30 -2.35 4.69 1.54
C HIS A 30 -2.46 4.16 2.96
N CYS A 31 -1.81 4.82 3.94
CA CYS A 31 -1.85 4.40 5.33
C CYS A 31 -1.54 5.51 6.34
N LYS A 32 -1.84 5.23 7.61
CA LYS A 32 -1.44 5.97 8.81
C LYS A 32 -0.27 5.25 9.46
N ALA A 33 0.82 5.96 9.73
CA ALA A 33 1.96 5.40 10.45
C ALA A 33 2.41 6.31 11.60
N ARG A 34 2.77 5.71 12.72
CA ARG A 34 3.51 6.40 13.80
C ARG A 34 5.00 6.39 13.49
N TYR A 35 5.71 7.38 14.01
CA TYR A 35 7.18 7.42 13.97
C TYR A 35 7.81 6.09 14.44
N LYS A 36 7.23 5.44 15.46
CA LYS A 36 7.73 4.16 15.99
C LYS A 36 7.64 3.03 14.97
N GLN A 37 6.55 2.94 14.18
CA GLN A 37 6.39 1.93 13.14
C GLN A 37 7.42 2.14 12.02
N LEU A 38 7.55 3.37 11.52
CA LEU A 38 8.57 3.72 10.52
C LEU A 38 9.99 3.48 11.03
N ARG A 39 10.22 3.65 12.33
CA ARG A 39 11.50 3.37 12.97
C ARG A 39 11.81 1.87 13.01
N GLN A 40 10.83 1.05 13.39
CA GLN A 40 10.97 -0.41 13.39
C GLN A 40 11.29 -0.90 11.98
N PHE A 41 10.56 -0.42 10.99
CA PHE A 41 10.83 -0.69 9.58
C PHE A 41 12.25 -0.30 9.15
N HIS A 42 12.72 0.90 9.53
CA HIS A 42 14.11 1.31 9.29
C HIS A 42 15.13 0.36 9.95
N ASP A 43 14.90 -0.05 11.20
CA ASP A 43 15.81 -0.92 11.93
C ASP A 43 15.84 -2.34 11.31
N GLU A 44 14.73 -2.82 10.74
CA GLU A 44 14.64 -4.06 9.96
C GLU A 44 15.41 -3.98 8.64
N LEU A 45 15.17 -2.93 7.84
CA LEU A 45 15.95 -2.65 6.63
C LEU A 45 17.44 -2.58 6.94
N LYS A 46 17.81 -1.95 8.06
CA LYS A 46 19.20 -1.78 8.46
C LYS A 46 19.87 -3.12 8.79
N LYS A 47 19.11 -4.06 9.36
CA LYS A 47 19.58 -5.41 9.66
C LYS A 47 19.82 -6.22 8.39
N GLU A 48 18.98 -6.03 7.37
CA GLU A 48 19.03 -6.78 6.11
C GLU A 48 20.06 -6.21 5.12
N TYR A 49 20.06 -4.89 4.91
CA TYR A 49 20.87 -4.22 3.88
C TYR A 49 22.11 -3.48 4.43
N GLY A 50 22.19 -3.32 5.76
CA GLY A 50 23.28 -2.61 6.43
C GLY A 50 23.07 -1.09 6.50
N ALA A 51 23.78 -0.45 7.44
CA ALA A 51 23.59 0.97 7.76
C ALA A 51 23.96 1.94 6.62
N PHE A 52 24.95 1.58 5.81
CA PHE A 52 25.47 2.45 4.74
C PHE A 52 24.59 2.46 3.48
N ALA A 53 23.68 1.48 3.35
CA ALA A 53 22.74 1.38 2.24
C ALA A 53 21.48 2.24 2.46
N LEU A 54 21.27 2.79 3.66
CA LEU A 54 20.03 3.48 4.01
C LEU A 54 20.22 5.00 4.09
N PRO A 55 19.21 5.77 3.66
CA PRO A 55 19.19 7.21 3.89
C PRO A 55 19.06 7.53 5.40
N GLU A 56 19.39 8.76 5.77
CA GLU A 56 19.30 9.20 7.17
C GLU A 56 17.87 9.12 7.68
N PHE A 57 17.67 8.42 8.80
CA PHE A 57 16.38 8.35 9.47
C PHE A 57 16.29 9.38 10.61
N PRO A 58 15.18 10.14 10.74
CA PRO A 58 15.03 11.15 11.78
C PRO A 58 15.22 10.57 13.18
N LYS A 59 16.02 11.26 14.01
CA LYS A 59 16.42 10.78 15.34
C LYS A 59 15.26 10.80 16.34
N LYS A 60 15.29 9.86 17.28
CA LYS A 60 14.36 9.83 18.41
C LYS A 60 14.63 11.03 19.32
N LYS A 61 13.57 11.63 19.85
CA LYS A 61 13.62 12.69 20.87
C LYS A 61 13.09 12.12 22.19
N LEU A 62 13.67 12.56 23.30
CA LEU A 62 13.29 12.12 24.65
C LEU A 62 12.11 12.91 25.23
N LEU A 63 11.85 14.09 24.67
CA LEU A 63 10.77 14.99 25.07
C LEU A 63 9.67 14.99 24.00
N ALA A 64 8.49 15.50 24.38
CA ALA A 64 7.43 15.81 23.43
C ALA A 64 7.95 16.81 22.39
N LEU A 65 7.55 16.63 21.14
CA LEU A 65 7.95 17.49 20.03
C LEU A 65 7.11 18.77 20.06
N SER A 66 7.74 19.89 19.73
CA SER A 66 7.01 21.07 19.29
C SER A 66 6.41 20.86 17.90
N SER A 67 5.43 21.68 17.51
CA SER A 67 4.81 21.62 16.17
C SER A 67 5.85 21.79 15.04
N GLU A 68 6.85 22.65 15.24
CA GLU A 68 7.96 22.81 14.29
C GLU A 68 8.78 21.52 14.18
N GLU A 69 9.11 20.87 15.30
CA GLU A 69 9.85 19.60 15.26
C GLU A 69 9.03 18.45 14.66
N VAL A 70 7.69 18.48 14.80
CA VAL A 70 6.78 17.55 14.12
C VAL A 70 6.86 17.75 12.60
N GLU A 71 6.80 18.98 12.13
CA GLU A 71 6.86 19.30 10.69
C GLU A 71 8.23 18.94 10.09
N GLN A 72 9.32 19.30 10.77
CA GLN A 72 10.67 18.89 10.34
C GLN A 72 10.79 17.35 10.27
N ARG A 73 10.21 16.64 11.24
CA ARG A 73 10.19 15.18 11.21
C ARG A 73 9.32 14.64 10.06
N ARG A 74 8.17 15.25 9.76
CA ARG A 74 7.31 14.88 8.62
C ARG A 74 8.09 14.97 7.31
N ILE A 75 8.75 16.10 7.07
CA ILE A 75 9.59 16.33 5.88
C ILE A 75 10.71 15.28 5.77
N MET A 76 11.39 14.99 6.89
CA MET A 76 12.46 13.98 6.91
C MET A 76 11.93 12.57 6.64
N LEU A 77 10.77 12.19 7.19
CA LEU A 77 10.15 10.88 6.96
C LEU A 77 9.66 10.74 5.51
N GLU A 78 9.09 11.80 4.93
CA GLU A 78 8.68 11.83 3.53
C GLU A 78 9.89 11.58 2.61
N ARG A 79 10.96 12.34 2.81
CA ARG A 79 12.20 12.15 2.05
C ARG A 79 12.79 10.76 2.25
N TYR A 80 12.75 10.23 3.47
CA TYR A 80 13.25 8.90 3.79
C TYR A 80 12.50 7.83 2.98
N ILE A 81 11.17 7.78 3.04
CA ILE A 81 10.40 6.74 2.35
C ILE A 81 10.50 6.87 0.83
N GLN A 82 10.58 8.10 0.29
CA GLN A 82 10.84 8.33 -1.13
C GLN A 82 12.18 7.72 -1.56
N LEU A 83 13.27 8.01 -0.84
CA LEU A 83 14.60 7.48 -1.17
C LEU A 83 14.66 5.95 -1.04
N VAL A 84 14.08 5.39 0.02
CA VAL A 84 14.01 3.94 0.23
C VAL A 84 13.22 3.26 -0.90
N SER A 85 12.10 3.85 -1.33
CA SER A 85 11.25 3.30 -2.40
C SER A 85 11.88 3.37 -3.79
N GLN A 86 12.85 4.28 -3.99
CA GLN A 86 13.55 4.47 -5.26
C GLN A 86 14.77 3.57 -5.38
N ASP A 87 15.28 3.02 -4.28
CA ASP A 87 16.34 2.02 -4.32
C ASP A 87 15.80 0.71 -4.92
N HIS A 88 16.43 0.21 -5.98
CA HIS A 88 15.94 -0.96 -6.70
C HIS A 88 15.96 -2.23 -5.83
N GLN A 89 16.93 -2.39 -4.92
CA GLN A 89 16.99 -3.59 -4.10
C GLN A 89 15.96 -3.54 -2.97
N ILE A 90 15.79 -2.37 -2.36
CA ILE A 90 14.90 -2.23 -1.20
C ILE A 90 13.45 -2.01 -1.63
N GLY A 91 13.19 -1.14 -2.61
CA GLY A 91 11.84 -0.77 -3.04
C GLY A 91 11.05 -1.91 -3.67
N SER A 92 11.71 -2.96 -4.18
CA SER A 92 11.07 -4.19 -4.67
C SER A 92 11.18 -5.37 -3.69
N SER A 93 11.70 -5.14 -2.48
CA SER A 93 11.90 -6.22 -1.50
C SER A 93 10.59 -6.65 -0.85
N ASN A 94 10.52 -7.93 -0.46
CA ASN A 94 9.39 -8.46 0.31
C ASN A 94 9.22 -7.70 1.64
N LEU A 95 10.31 -7.26 2.26
CA LEU A 95 10.26 -6.50 3.51
C LEU A 95 9.57 -5.14 3.33
N PHE A 96 9.91 -4.40 2.26
CA PHE A 96 9.28 -3.12 1.94
C PHE A 96 7.78 -3.30 1.62
N ASN A 97 7.45 -4.25 0.75
CA ASN A 97 6.07 -4.52 0.36
C ASN A 97 5.21 -5.01 1.53
N ALA A 98 5.75 -5.91 2.37
CA ALA A 98 5.04 -6.39 3.56
C ALA A 98 4.76 -5.26 4.56
N PHE A 99 5.71 -4.34 4.76
CA PHE A 99 5.48 -3.17 5.61
C PHE A 99 4.32 -2.31 5.10
N LEU A 100 4.27 -2.02 3.80
CA LEU A 100 3.21 -1.20 3.22
C LEU A 100 1.83 -1.87 3.30
N LEU A 101 1.78 -3.18 3.07
CA LEU A 101 0.55 -3.95 3.17
C LEU A 101 0.02 -3.97 4.60
N MET A 102 0.89 -4.31 5.58
CA MET A 102 0.51 -4.31 6.99
C MET A 102 0.06 -2.93 7.47
N ALA A 103 0.78 -1.86 7.09
CA ALA A 103 0.41 -0.50 7.47
C ALA A 103 -0.93 -0.07 6.88
N GLN A 104 -1.23 -0.47 5.64
CA GLN A 104 -2.51 -0.22 4.99
C GLN A 104 -3.65 -0.93 5.72
N GLN A 105 -3.50 -2.23 6.00
CA GLN A 105 -4.47 -3.04 6.73
C GLN A 105 -4.75 -2.48 8.14
N GLU A 106 -3.72 -2.05 8.88
CA GLU A 106 -3.90 -1.42 10.21
C GLU A 106 -4.65 -0.09 10.16
N SER A 107 -4.57 0.62 9.03
CA SER A 107 -5.17 1.95 8.84
C SER A 107 -6.62 1.87 8.38
N GLN A 108 -6.96 0.82 7.63
CA GLN A 108 -8.32 0.45 7.28
C GLN A 108 -9.00 -0.12 8.52
N LYS A 109 -9.49 0.77 9.39
CA LYS A 109 -10.42 0.43 10.48
C LYS A 109 -11.88 0.36 10.01
N GLU A 110 -12.12 0.41 8.70
CA GLU A 110 -13.41 0.05 8.14
C GLU A 110 -13.58 -1.46 8.36
N GLU A 111 -14.72 -1.85 8.92
CA GLU A 111 -15.08 -3.27 8.97
C GLU A 111 -15.04 -3.78 7.53
N ALA A 112 -14.51 -4.99 7.31
CA ALA A 112 -14.49 -5.56 5.97
C ALA A 112 -15.90 -5.47 5.37
N GLU A 113 -16.01 -4.75 4.25
CA GLU A 113 -17.30 -4.52 3.60
C GLU A 113 -17.44 -5.55 2.48
N GLU A 114 -18.60 -6.20 2.41
CA GLU A 114 -18.96 -7.01 1.26
C GLU A 114 -19.24 -6.08 0.07
N ASP A 115 -18.47 -6.27 -0.99
CA ASP A 115 -18.66 -5.60 -2.28
C ASP A 115 -18.76 -6.64 -3.39
N SER A 116 -19.00 -6.17 -4.62
CA SER A 116 -19.04 -6.99 -5.82
C SER A 116 -18.20 -6.38 -6.94
N LEU A 117 -17.39 -7.22 -7.59
CA LEU A 117 -16.59 -6.82 -8.74
C LEU A 117 -17.10 -7.53 -10.00
N ASP A 118 -17.30 -6.75 -11.06
CA ASP A 118 -17.57 -7.27 -12.39
C ASP A 118 -16.25 -7.59 -13.11
N VAL A 119 -16.02 -8.87 -13.40
CA VAL A 119 -14.88 -9.39 -14.16
C VAL A 119 -15.35 -9.76 -15.56
N PHE A 120 -14.71 -9.18 -16.57
CA PHE A 120 -15.02 -9.43 -17.97
C PHE A 120 -14.02 -10.42 -18.56
N LEU A 121 -14.53 -11.50 -19.15
CA LEU A 121 -13.72 -12.47 -19.87
C LEU A 121 -13.49 -12.01 -21.31
N MET A 122 -12.46 -12.57 -21.95
CA MET A 122 -12.11 -12.27 -23.34
C MET A 122 -13.18 -12.67 -24.38
N ASN A 123 -14.15 -13.51 -23.99
CA ASN A 123 -15.30 -13.84 -24.83
C ASN A 123 -16.48 -12.86 -24.67
N GLY A 124 -16.28 -11.77 -23.92
CA GLY A 124 -17.31 -10.76 -23.63
C GLY A 124 -18.29 -11.16 -22.52
N HIS A 125 -18.13 -12.35 -21.92
CA HIS A 125 -18.94 -12.75 -20.78
C HIS A 125 -18.53 -11.98 -19.52
N LYS A 126 -19.53 -11.60 -18.71
CA LYS A 126 -19.32 -10.89 -17.45
C LYS A 126 -19.63 -11.81 -16.28
N ILE A 127 -18.74 -11.82 -15.31
CA ILE A 127 -18.86 -12.55 -14.06
C ILE A 127 -18.89 -11.54 -12.93
N THR A 128 -19.84 -11.64 -12.02
CA THR A 128 -19.87 -10.80 -10.83
C THR A 128 -19.43 -11.64 -9.65
N VAL A 129 -18.30 -11.28 -9.04
CA VAL A 129 -17.78 -11.95 -7.84
C VAL A 129 -18.09 -11.10 -6.62
N SER A 130 -18.56 -11.74 -5.55
CA SER A 130 -18.67 -11.11 -4.24
C SER A 130 -17.32 -11.25 -3.53
N LEU A 131 -16.86 -10.15 -2.94
CA LEU A 131 -15.56 -10.02 -2.32
C LEU A 131 -15.66 -9.16 -1.08
N MET A 132 -14.67 -9.29 -0.21
CA MET A 132 -14.45 -8.35 0.87
C MET A 132 -13.52 -7.24 0.39
N SER A 133 -13.68 -6.02 0.90
CA SER A 133 -12.77 -4.90 0.62
C SER A 133 -11.30 -5.19 0.97
N THR A 134 -11.04 -6.25 1.73
CA THR A 134 -9.70 -6.73 2.13
C THR A 134 -9.09 -7.79 1.21
N ASP A 135 -9.86 -8.34 0.26
CA ASP A 135 -9.42 -9.42 -0.63
C ASP A 135 -8.32 -8.94 -1.60
N GLN A 136 -7.32 -9.79 -1.81
CA GLN A 136 -6.21 -9.53 -2.73
C GLN A 136 -6.55 -10.01 -4.15
N THR A 137 -5.75 -9.57 -5.13
CA THR A 137 -5.94 -9.98 -6.54
C THR A 137 -5.90 -11.50 -6.73
N GLU A 138 -5.09 -12.21 -5.94
CA GLU A 138 -5.02 -13.68 -5.96
C GLU A 138 -6.33 -14.31 -5.50
N ASP A 139 -6.92 -13.82 -4.40
CA ASP A 139 -8.21 -14.29 -3.88
C ASP A 139 -9.32 -14.12 -4.95
N VAL A 140 -9.36 -12.96 -5.60
CA VAL A 140 -10.32 -12.67 -6.68
C VAL A 140 -10.09 -13.61 -7.88
N LEU A 141 -8.84 -13.84 -8.27
CA LEU A 141 -8.50 -14.70 -9.40
C LEU A 141 -8.91 -16.16 -9.14
N GLU A 142 -8.68 -16.68 -7.93
CA GLU A 142 -9.09 -18.02 -7.52
C GLU A 142 -10.62 -18.18 -7.57
N VAL A 143 -11.37 -17.20 -7.04
CA VAL A 143 -12.85 -17.22 -7.07
C VAL A 143 -13.36 -17.21 -8.51
N VAL A 144 -12.81 -16.37 -9.38
CA VAL A 144 -13.19 -16.32 -10.79
C VAL A 144 -12.87 -17.64 -11.48
N ALA A 145 -11.65 -18.16 -11.32
CA ALA A 145 -11.19 -19.39 -11.95
C ALA A 145 -12.07 -20.58 -11.56
N HIS A 146 -12.46 -20.67 -10.29
CA HIS A 146 -13.38 -21.69 -9.80
C HIS A 146 -14.76 -21.57 -10.48
N GLN A 147 -15.31 -20.37 -10.62
CA GLN A 147 -16.62 -20.14 -11.26
C GLN A 147 -16.64 -20.48 -12.76
N ILE A 148 -15.50 -20.43 -13.44
CA ILE A 148 -15.38 -20.81 -14.86
C ILE A 148 -14.76 -22.19 -15.07
N GLU A 149 -14.64 -22.97 -13.99
CA GLU A 149 -14.16 -24.35 -14.00
C GLU A 149 -12.75 -24.49 -14.59
N ILE A 150 -11.88 -23.48 -14.38
CA ILE A 150 -10.45 -23.61 -14.64
C ILE A 150 -9.87 -24.55 -13.57
N PRO A 151 -9.14 -25.62 -13.96
CA PRO A 151 -8.45 -26.46 -13.00
C PRO A 151 -7.37 -25.68 -12.23
N ASP A 152 -7.25 -25.94 -10.92
CA ASP A 152 -6.36 -25.23 -10.00
C ASP A 152 -4.90 -25.11 -10.52
N ASP A 153 -4.38 -26.17 -11.15
CA ASP A 153 -3.03 -26.20 -11.73
C ASP A 153 -2.79 -25.14 -12.82
N PHE A 154 -3.86 -24.59 -13.39
CA PHE A 154 -3.78 -23.59 -14.46
C PHE A 154 -4.05 -22.16 -14.01
N VAL A 155 -4.51 -21.92 -12.77
CA VAL A 155 -4.90 -20.59 -12.28
C VAL A 155 -3.76 -19.58 -12.43
N TYR A 156 -2.53 -20.01 -12.13
CA TYR A 156 -1.32 -19.17 -12.20
C TYR A 156 -0.90 -18.75 -13.63
N TYR A 157 -1.56 -19.26 -14.68
CA TYR A 157 -1.34 -18.79 -16.07
C TYR A 157 -2.29 -17.63 -16.46
N PHE A 158 -3.20 -17.25 -15.57
CA PHE A 158 -4.15 -16.16 -15.79
C PHE A 158 -3.79 -14.94 -14.94
N GLY A 159 -4.29 -13.78 -15.35
CA GLY A 159 -4.10 -12.53 -14.63
C GLY A 159 -5.32 -11.63 -14.80
N LEU A 160 -5.58 -10.80 -13.78
CA LEU A 160 -6.62 -9.79 -13.82
C LEU A 160 -6.02 -8.44 -14.25
N TYR A 161 -6.79 -7.71 -15.06
CA TYR A 161 -6.40 -6.40 -15.57
C TYR A 161 -7.51 -5.39 -15.30
N LEU A 162 -7.11 -4.16 -14.95
CA LEU A 162 -8.04 -3.05 -14.79
C LEU A 162 -8.38 -2.46 -16.17
N VAL A 163 -9.66 -2.48 -16.53
CA VAL A 163 -10.16 -1.90 -17.78
C VAL A 163 -10.94 -0.62 -17.46
N LYS A 164 -10.61 0.47 -18.17
CA LYS A 164 -11.38 1.71 -18.12
C LYS A 164 -12.33 1.76 -19.32
N LYS A 165 -13.63 1.86 -19.07
CA LYS A 165 -14.62 2.01 -20.14
C LYS A 165 -14.69 3.49 -20.56
N GLU A 166 -14.41 3.80 -21.82
CA GLU A 166 -14.62 5.14 -22.37
C GLU A 166 -16.11 5.36 -22.74
N GLU A 167 -16.59 6.60 -22.66
CA GLU A 167 -18.02 6.95 -22.80
C GLU A 167 -18.61 6.61 -24.18
N ASP A 168 -17.77 6.41 -25.21
CA ASP A 168 -18.20 6.10 -26.58
C ASP A 168 -18.37 4.59 -26.87
N GLY A 169 -18.28 3.73 -25.86
CA GLY A 169 -18.60 2.30 -26.00
C GLY A 169 -17.52 1.46 -26.68
N ASP A 170 -16.40 2.07 -27.09
CA ASP A 170 -15.17 1.35 -27.40
C ASP A 170 -14.45 1.02 -26.09
N THR A 171 -14.33 -0.26 -25.77
CA THR A 171 -13.39 -0.74 -24.74
C THR A 171 -12.00 -0.72 -25.34
N SER A 172 -11.27 0.38 -25.16
CA SER A 172 -9.83 0.36 -25.38
C SER A 172 -9.20 -0.39 -24.21
N ASP A 173 -8.50 -1.48 -24.51
CA ASP A 173 -7.56 -2.07 -23.56
C ASP A 173 -6.61 -0.93 -23.16
N ALA A 174 -6.64 -0.53 -21.89
CA ALA A 174 -5.55 0.27 -21.37
C ALA A 174 -4.31 -0.60 -21.56
N ASN A 175 -3.45 -0.22 -22.52
CA ASN A 175 -2.20 -0.89 -22.84
C ASN A 175 -1.37 -1.04 -21.56
N PHE A 176 -1.55 -2.14 -20.84
CA PHE A 176 -0.62 -2.62 -19.84
C PHE A 176 0.24 -3.68 -20.52
N PHE A 177 1.24 -3.19 -21.26
CA PHE A 177 2.41 -4.01 -21.52
C PHE A 177 3.26 -4.02 -20.25
N ILE A 178 3.56 -5.23 -19.77
CA ILE A 178 4.84 -5.52 -19.13
C ILE A 178 5.44 -6.69 -19.90
#